data_AF-A0A1G1C5U0-F1
#
_entry.id   AF-A0A1G1C5U0-F1
#
_cell.length_a   1.000
_cell.length_b   1.000
_cell.length_c   1.000
_cell.angle_alpha   90.00
_cell.angle_beta   90.00
_cell.angle_gamma   90.00
#
_symmetry.space_group_name_H-M   'P 1'
#
loop_
_entity.id
_entity.type
_entity.pdbx_description
1 polymer ?
#
loop_
_entity_poly.entity_id
_entity_poly.type
_entity_poly.pdbx_seq_one_letter_code
_entity_poly.pdbx_strand_id
1 'polypeptide(L)'
;MPTYLGRCFRTALLLTACAGTLSAKDPTMTGKVEVFPGVREGEVCIRAPFSKEYDLVNVVGKGRNGQFNFSGASLVPVSADSDAQGMAKAVSFHPNGDDSTPWNINGMYIGANHGCSANREFTCPGHGLGVADLGREWTDGAGVKWYLVKIVDKDKLWFLSQDNGKGDIWKFTSTLTGKALTGAKKGRTLQVQSDVMAQLYPAVRIRQQQWLVDGKTPVPRNGKVKCEFLDFVEENEVINPGALLKDIVAHAGQERDFAADALPATVRNTIVYRFHPDGAIVLDYHAKALQDFQIGYMGFVQSAPLRKGNYGVHKYYVPKTVPFALDGANYDFRGMQDYSKPLPKPLYFGAAEKNVESADNLPERFIQLLGDEADGRTQWKVGYSLGYSLVQGITTPEARAKHTGRALFLYTSNKTYPSALDAKLAPVIKAGTEFHCVAYRRYFNPEPLENATCAYWYRDGDRLVVYLDYHKSVDKDTVVLPPECRGKRITVVEKTPSLTLHTDKTVPADGVTVSVTGDYGYLVFTTPCAGK
;
A
#
# COMPACT_ATOMS: atom_id res chain seq x y z
N MET A 1 -80.15 30.49 -15.94
CA MET A 1 -79.30 29.91 -14.87
C MET A 1 -77.94 29.56 -15.46
N PRO A 2 -76.85 29.90 -14.78
CA PRO A 2 -75.93 30.85 -15.38
C PRO A 2 -74.45 30.40 -15.34
N THR A 3 -73.70 30.85 -16.35
CA THR A 3 -72.40 31.56 -16.28
C THR A 3 -71.22 31.07 -15.43
N TYR A 4 -70.04 31.06 -16.10
CA TYR A 4 -68.73 31.61 -15.64
C TYR A 4 -68.06 30.90 -14.43
N LEU A 5 -66.74 30.80 -14.24
CA LEU A 5 -65.53 31.51 -14.68
C LEU A 5 -64.43 30.43 -14.88
N GLY A 6 -63.41 30.55 -15.74
CA GLY A 6 -62.64 31.73 -16.09
C GLY A 6 -61.40 31.85 -15.19
N ARG A 7 -60.22 31.40 -15.66
CA ARG A 7 -58.94 32.16 -15.63
C ARG A 7 -57.75 31.31 -16.10
N CYS A 8 -57.22 31.69 -17.26
CA CYS A 8 -55.79 31.61 -17.56
C CYS A 8 -54.99 32.28 -16.44
N PHE A 9 -53.92 31.66 -15.96
CA PHE A 9 -52.72 32.38 -15.52
C PHE A 9 -51.47 31.59 -15.88
N ARG A 10 -50.82 32.09 -16.93
CA ARG A 10 -49.38 32.10 -17.24
C ARG A 10 -48.50 31.19 -16.39
N THR A 11 -47.89 30.22 -17.06
CA THR A 11 -46.62 29.59 -16.69
C THR A 11 -45.56 30.68 -16.52
N ALA A 12 -45.42 31.19 -15.30
CA ALA A 12 -44.29 32.04 -14.94
C ALA A 12 -43.10 31.12 -14.70
N LEU A 13 -42.26 31.03 -15.72
CA LEU A 13 -40.88 30.56 -15.62
C LEU A 13 -40.16 31.52 -14.65
N LEU A 14 -40.15 31.20 -13.36
CA LEU A 14 -39.30 31.92 -12.40
C LEU A 14 -37.86 31.42 -12.60
N LEU A 15 -37.16 32.06 -13.55
CA LEU A 15 -35.72 32.25 -13.44
C LEU A 15 -35.48 33.08 -12.19
N THR A 16 -35.26 32.41 -11.05
CA THR A 16 -34.64 33.07 -9.91
C THR A 16 -33.14 33.03 -10.15
N ALA A 17 -32.65 34.04 -10.86
CA ALA A 17 -31.24 34.40 -10.85
C ALA A 17 -30.88 34.89 -9.45
N CYS A 18 -30.57 33.96 -8.54
CA CYS A 18 -29.72 34.28 -7.41
C CYS A 18 -28.28 34.27 -7.92
N ALA A 19 -27.85 35.44 -8.39
CA ALA A 19 -26.45 35.81 -8.44
C ALA A 19 -25.90 35.80 -7.01
N GLY A 20 -25.48 34.62 -6.56
CA GLY A 20 -24.62 34.41 -5.42
C GLY A 20 -23.43 33.63 -5.93
N THR A 21 -22.26 34.25 -5.91
CA THR A 21 -20.96 33.66 -6.23
C THR A 21 -20.76 32.36 -5.43
N LEU A 22 -21.01 31.21 -6.05
CA LEU A 22 -20.67 29.88 -5.54
C LEU A 22 -19.75 29.19 -6.55
N SER A 23 -18.52 29.70 -6.64
CA SER A 23 -17.39 28.92 -7.16
C SER A 23 -16.66 28.32 -5.98
N ALA A 24 -17.26 27.29 -5.37
CA ALA A 24 -16.48 26.25 -4.70
C ALA A 24 -16.36 25.09 -5.70
N LYS A 25 -15.47 25.27 -6.68
CA LYS A 25 -14.96 24.17 -7.52
C LYS A 25 -14.06 23.34 -6.60
N ASP A 26 -14.60 22.28 -5.99
CA ASP A 26 -14.02 21.66 -4.79
C ASP A 26 -12.69 20.94 -5.07
N PRO A 27 -11.53 21.47 -4.63
CA PRO A 27 -10.24 20.96 -5.07
C PRO A 27 -9.68 19.86 -4.16
N THR A 28 -9.94 19.89 -2.85
CA THR A 28 -9.96 18.76 -1.89
C THR A 28 -10.47 19.36 -0.60
N MET A 29 -11.61 18.90 -0.11
CA MET A 29 -12.26 19.33 1.12
C MET A 29 -11.25 19.56 2.27
N THR A 30 -11.10 20.81 2.70
CA THR A 30 -10.40 21.14 3.95
C THR A 30 -11.31 20.76 5.12
N GLY A 31 -10.90 19.81 5.95
CA GLY A 31 -11.70 19.30 7.04
C GLY A 31 -10.85 18.71 8.16
N LYS A 32 -11.51 18.13 9.16
CA LYS A 32 -10.87 17.31 10.18
C LYS A 32 -11.05 15.84 9.82
N VAL A 33 -10.09 15.02 10.19
CA VAL A 33 -10.23 13.57 10.24
C VAL A 33 -11.05 13.22 11.47
N GLU A 34 -12.07 12.39 11.31
CA GLU A 34 -12.80 11.76 12.41
C GLU A 34 -12.34 10.31 12.58
N VAL A 35 -12.08 9.91 13.82
CA VAL A 35 -11.58 8.58 14.18
C VAL A 35 -12.58 7.92 15.11
N PHE A 36 -12.89 6.66 14.86
CA PHE A 36 -13.80 5.87 15.68
C PHE A 36 -13.46 4.37 15.61
N PRO A 37 -13.90 3.55 16.57
CA PRO A 37 -13.67 2.11 16.54
C PRO A 37 -14.27 1.44 15.30
N GLY A 38 -13.57 0.47 14.75
CA GLY A 38 -14.09 -0.37 13.67
C GLY A 38 -15.13 -1.40 14.14
N VAL A 39 -15.69 -2.14 13.18
CA VAL A 39 -16.70 -3.18 13.46
C VAL A 39 -16.06 -4.39 14.14
N ARG A 40 -14.81 -4.72 13.79
CA ARG A 40 -14.05 -5.79 14.44
C ARG A 40 -13.18 -5.24 15.57
N GLU A 41 -12.96 -6.06 16.58
CA GLU A 41 -12.07 -5.72 17.68
C GLU A 41 -10.66 -5.41 17.17
N GLY A 42 -10.08 -4.31 17.64
CA GLY A 42 -8.74 -3.86 17.25
C GLY A 42 -8.66 -3.09 15.93
N GLU A 43 -9.79 -2.89 15.23
CA GLU A 43 -9.86 -2.01 14.06
C GLU A 43 -10.12 -0.55 14.45
N VAL A 44 -9.57 0.34 13.63
CA VAL A 44 -9.84 1.78 13.69
C VAL A 44 -10.35 2.23 12.33
N CYS A 45 -11.45 2.98 12.35
CA CYS A 45 -11.99 3.68 11.20
C CYS A 45 -11.52 5.13 11.21
N ILE A 46 -11.07 5.60 10.05
CA ILE A 46 -10.60 6.95 9.80
C ILE A 46 -11.49 7.54 8.70
N ARG A 47 -12.37 8.46 9.08
CA ARG A 47 -13.32 9.13 8.20
C ARG A 47 -12.80 10.51 7.80
N ALA A 48 -12.82 10.78 6.51
CA ALA A 48 -12.39 12.04 5.91
C ALA A 48 -13.36 12.46 4.80
N PRO A 49 -13.58 13.76 4.58
CA PRO A 49 -14.34 14.26 3.44
C PRO A 49 -13.89 13.69 2.09
N PHE A 50 -14.83 13.39 1.19
CA PHE A 50 -14.53 12.91 -0.16
C PHE A 50 -15.33 13.64 -1.25
N SER A 51 -16.64 13.79 -1.06
CA SER A 51 -17.52 14.58 -1.91
C SER A 51 -18.60 15.25 -1.06
N LYS A 52 -19.55 15.96 -1.69
CA LYS A 52 -20.70 16.54 -1.00
C LYS A 52 -21.66 15.47 -0.43
N GLU A 53 -21.62 14.27 -0.99
CA GLU A 53 -22.57 13.19 -0.68
C GLU A 53 -21.91 12.09 0.18
N TYR A 54 -20.60 11.90 0.03
CA TYR A 54 -19.87 10.81 0.68
C TYR A 54 -18.62 11.29 1.41
N ASP A 55 -18.34 10.63 2.52
CA ASP A 55 -17.03 10.63 3.17
C ASP A 55 -16.28 9.33 2.82
N LEU A 56 -14.97 9.44 2.72
CA LEU A 56 -14.06 8.30 2.67
C LEU A 56 -13.87 7.73 4.08
N VAL A 57 -13.98 6.42 4.23
CA VAL A 57 -13.58 5.72 5.45
C VAL A 57 -12.48 4.72 5.13
N ASN A 58 -11.29 4.93 5.71
CA ASN A 58 -10.23 3.93 5.74
C ASN A 58 -10.35 3.10 7.01
N VAL A 59 -10.12 1.79 6.90
CA VAL A 59 -10.10 0.86 8.02
C VAL A 59 -8.70 0.29 8.16
N VAL A 60 -8.11 0.45 9.34
CA VAL A 60 -6.81 -0.12 9.70
C VAL A 60 -7.00 -1.10 10.83
N GLY A 61 -6.48 -2.30 10.66
CA GLY A 61 -6.49 -3.37 11.65
C GLY A 61 -5.08 -3.87 11.91
N LYS A 62 -5.01 -5.11 12.39
CA LYS A 62 -3.76 -5.83 12.61
C LYS A 62 -3.56 -6.90 11.56
N GLY A 63 -2.33 -7.01 11.09
CA GLY A 63 -1.88 -8.09 10.23
C GLY A 63 -1.57 -9.37 11.03
N ARG A 64 -1.11 -10.40 10.32
CA ARG A 64 -0.88 -11.73 10.92
C ARG A 64 0.25 -11.74 11.97
N ASN A 65 1.19 -10.80 11.89
CA ASN A 65 2.22 -10.62 12.93
C ASN A 65 1.85 -9.54 13.97
N GLY A 66 0.63 -9.02 13.95
CA GLY A 66 0.19 -7.96 14.86
C GLY A 66 0.64 -6.55 14.46
N GLN A 67 1.31 -6.38 13.33
CA GLN A 67 1.67 -5.06 12.78
C GLN A 67 0.44 -4.35 12.19
N PHE A 68 0.48 -3.02 11.99
CA PHE A 68 -0.61 -2.30 11.33
C PHE A 68 -0.78 -2.74 9.87
N ASN A 69 -2.02 -2.93 9.46
CA ASN A 69 -2.37 -3.38 8.11
C ASN A 69 -3.69 -2.74 7.66
N PHE A 70 -3.70 -2.22 6.44
CA PHE A 70 -4.92 -1.70 5.84
C PHE A 70 -5.91 -2.84 5.61
N SER A 71 -7.14 -2.66 6.08
CA SER A 71 -8.22 -3.64 5.97
C SER A 71 -9.25 -3.25 4.90
N GLY A 72 -9.35 -1.97 4.57
CA GLY A 72 -10.11 -1.54 3.40
C GLY A 72 -10.34 -0.03 3.34
N ALA A 73 -10.92 0.41 2.23
CA ALA A 73 -11.55 1.71 2.10
C ALA A 73 -12.95 1.61 1.49
N SER A 74 -13.82 2.50 1.96
CA SER A 74 -15.24 2.58 1.55
C SER A 74 -15.70 4.03 1.47
N LEU A 75 -16.77 4.26 0.71
CA LEU A 75 -17.52 5.52 0.75
C LEU A 75 -18.74 5.35 1.66
N VAL A 76 -18.98 6.32 2.52
CA VAL A 76 -20.11 6.34 3.47
C VAL A 76 -20.88 7.64 3.28
N PRO A 77 -22.23 7.63 3.22
CA PRO A 77 -22.98 8.88 3.09
C PRO A 77 -22.63 9.87 4.20
N VAL A 78 -22.49 11.16 3.89
CA VAL A 78 -22.17 12.20 4.88
C VAL A 78 -23.16 12.22 6.05
N SER A 79 -24.42 11.81 5.81
CA SER A 79 -25.50 11.74 6.80
C SER A 79 -25.45 10.49 7.69
N ALA A 80 -24.54 9.53 7.44
CA ALA A 80 -24.43 8.34 8.27
C ALA A 80 -23.63 8.63 9.54
N ASP A 81 -23.97 7.94 10.63
CA ASP A 81 -23.25 8.05 11.90
C ASP A 81 -21.89 7.35 11.85
N SER A 82 -20.93 7.83 12.64
CA SER A 82 -19.60 7.21 12.76
C SER A 82 -19.63 6.06 13.78
N ASP A 83 -20.34 4.99 13.43
CA ASP A 83 -20.51 3.76 14.21
C ASP A 83 -20.86 2.55 13.31
N ALA A 84 -21.14 1.39 13.91
CA ALA A 84 -21.44 0.17 13.18
C ALA A 84 -22.69 0.28 12.28
N GLN A 85 -23.72 1.04 12.67
CA GLN A 85 -24.93 1.20 11.85
C GLN A 85 -24.68 2.10 10.65
N GLY A 86 -23.89 3.17 10.82
CA GLY A 86 -23.47 3.98 9.68
C GLY A 86 -22.55 3.21 8.73
N MET A 87 -21.62 2.40 9.27
CA MET A 87 -20.75 1.55 8.45
C MET A 87 -21.51 0.46 7.68
N ALA A 88 -22.70 0.05 8.13
CA ALA A 88 -23.56 -0.85 7.36
C ALA A 88 -24.08 -0.22 6.04
N LYS A 89 -24.00 1.11 5.90
CA LYS A 89 -24.34 1.87 4.68
C LYS A 89 -23.13 2.09 3.77
N ALA A 90 -21.95 1.60 4.15
CA ALA A 90 -20.72 1.82 3.41
C ALA A 90 -20.69 1.05 2.08
N VAL A 91 -20.21 1.69 1.03
CA VAL A 91 -19.91 1.07 -0.26
C VAL A 91 -18.41 0.80 -0.33
N SER A 92 -18.02 -0.46 -0.12
CA SER A 92 -16.62 -0.87 -0.20
C SER A 92 -16.15 -0.90 -1.65
N PHE A 93 -15.08 -0.15 -1.94
CA PHE A 93 -14.47 -0.06 -3.27
C PHE A 93 -12.97 -0.44 -3.25
N HIS A 94 -12.38 -0.64 -2.07
CA HIS A 94 -10.99 -1.07 -1.94
C HIS A 94 -10.85 -2.08 -0.79
N PRO A 95 -11.12 -3.38 -1.02
CA PRO A 95 -10.83 -4.39 -0.01
C PRO A 95 -9.32 -4.56 0.11
N ASN A 96 -8.78 -4.33 1.31
CA ASN A 96 -7.37 -4.54 1.62
C ASN A 96 -7.22 -5.70 2.61
N GLY A 97 -5.99 -6.19 2.80
CA GLY A 97 -5.75 -7.23 3.79
C GLY A 97 -4.33 -7.78 3.80
N ASP A 98 -3.54 -7.48 2.79
CA ASP A 98 -2.13 -7.82 2.74
C ASP A 98 -1.32 -6.63 2.21
N ASP A 99 -1.49 -5.48 2.84
CA ASP A 99 -1.05 -4.19 2.29
C ASP A 99 0.12 -3.60 3.08
N SER A 100 0.50 -4.20 4.21
CA SER A 100 1.81 -4.01 4.84
C SER A 100 2.90 -4.68 4.00
N THR A 101 3.95 -3.95 3.62
CA THR A 101 4.99 -4.45 2.70
C THR A 101 6.04 -5.30 3.42
N PRO A 102 6.22 -6.59 3.07
CA PRO A 102 7.31 -7.39 3.59
C PRO A 102 8.64 -7.02 2.93
N TRP A 103 9.74 -7.32 3.61
CA TRP A 103 11.06 -7.32 2.99
C TRP A 103 11.28 -8.63 2.23
N ASN A 104 11.93 -8.60 1.06
CA ASN A 104 12.54 -9.80 0.50
C ASN A 104 14.00 -9.90 0.95
N ILE A 105 14.25 -10.74 1.96
CA ILE A 105 15.53 -10.91 2.63
C ILE A 105 16.00 -12.36 2.44
N ASN A 106 17.24 -12.54 1.99
CA ASN A 106 17.86 -13.85 1.77
C ASN A 106 16.98 -14.78 0.90
N GLY A 107 16.33 -14.19 -0.12
CA GLY A 107 15.45 -14.89 -1.05
C GLY A 107 14.03 -15.14 -0.54
N MET A 108 13.63 -14.55 0.59
CA MET A 108 12.35 -14.82 1.24
C MET A 108 11.59 -13.54 1.59
N TYR A 109 10.29 -13.49 1.30
CA TYR A 109 9.42 -12.45 1.82
C TYR A 109 9.11 -12.70 3.29
N ILE A 110 9.55 -11.80 4.17
CA ILE A 110 9.42 -11.91 5.62
C ILE A 110 9.23 -10.53 6.26
N GLY A 111 8.56 -10.49 7.42
CA GLY A 111 8.09 -9.26 8.02
C GLY A 111 6.71 -8.87 7.50
N ALA A 112 6.15 -7.77 8.02
CA ALA A 112 4.77 -7.38 7.70
C ALA A 112 3.79 -8.56 7.92
N ASN A 113 2.97 -8.94 6.94
CA ASN A 113 2.07 -10.11 7.07
C ASN A 113 2.74 -11.47 6.86
N HIS A 114 4.03 -11.50 6.55
CA HIS A 114 4.74 -12.71 6.15
C HIS A 114 5.61 -13.26 7.28
N GLY A 115 5.52 -14.58 7.48
CA GLY A 115 6.45 -15.35 8.30
C GLY A 115 7.52 -16.04 7.47
N CYS A 116 8.46 -16.74 8.12
CA CYS A 116 9.49 -17.51 7.41
C CYS A 116 8.83 -18.62 6.56
N SER A 117 8.85 -18.49 5.23
CA SER A 117 8.16 -19.38 4.30
C SER A 117 8.91 -20.68 3.98
N ALA A 118 10.12 -20.87 4.53
CA ALA A 118 10.84 -22.14 4.40
C ALA A 118 10.34 -23.20 5.40
N ASN A 119 9.57 -22.82 6.42
CA ASN A 119 8.95 -23.77 7.33
C ASN A 119 7.90 -24.61 6.61
N ARG A 120 7.82 -25.89 6.99
CA ARG A 120 6.94 -26.88 6.38
C ARG A 120 6.01 -27.46 7.43
N GLU A 121 4.72 -27.56 7.08
CA GLU A 121 3.77 -28.35 7.84
C GLU A 121 3.69 -29.74 7.22
N PHE A 122 4.08 -30.74 8.00
CA PHE A 122 4.00 -32.15 7.62
C PHE A 122 2.78 -32.78 8.29
N THR A 123 1.93 -33.43 7.50
CA THR A 123 0.85 -34.28 8.03
C THR A 123 1.42 -35.67 8.33
N CYS A 124 1.52 -35.99 9.61
CA CYS A 124 2.00 -37.26 10.16
C CYS A 124 0.94 -37.79 11.15
N PRO A 125 -0.10 -38.51 10.68
CA PRO A 125 -1.19 -38.90 11.57
C PRO A 125 -0.73 -39.77 12.74
N GLY A 126 -1.22 -39.45 13.94
CA GLY A 126 -0.86 -40.16 15.15
C GLY A 126 0.65 -40.18 15.43
N HIS A 127 1.38 -39.11 15.07
CA HIS A 127 2.84 -39.06 15.19
C HIS A 127 3.36 -39.31 16.61
N GLY A 128 2.54 -39.17 17.65
CA GLY A 128 2.86 -39.52 19.04
C GLY A 128 4.12 -38.83 19.56
N LEU A 129 4.32 -37.57 19.19
CA LEU A 129 5.40 -36.70 19.68
C LEU A 129 4.79 -35.71 20.68
N GLY A 130 5.60 -35.29 21.64
CA GLY A 130 5.23 -34.29 22.64
C GLY A 130 6.27 -33.18 22.76
N VAL A 131 6.07 -32.27 23.71
CA VAL A 131 6.96 -31.11 23.94
C VAL A 131 8.44 -31.52 24.07
N ALA A 132 8.74 -32.68 24.66
CA ALA A 132 10.10 -33.23 24.79
C ALA A 132 10.84 -33.48 23.45
N ASP A 133 10.09 -33.58 22.35
CA ASP A 133 10.59 -33.81 20.99
C ASP A 133 10.85 -32.49 20.22
N LEU A 134 10.44 -31.34 20.75
CA LEU A 134 10.73 -30.03 20.14
C LEU A 134 12.25 -29.79 20.06
N GLY A 135 12.70 -29.18 18.97
CA GLY A 135 14.11 -28.90 18.67
C GLY A 135 14.96 -30.13 18.36
N ARG A 136 14.37 -31.32 18.28
CA ARG A 136 15.10 -32.55 17.92
C ARG A 136 15.31 -32.65 16.42
N GLU A 137 16.44 -33.24 16.05
CA GLU A 137 16.87 -33.48 14.67
C GLU A 137 16.17 -34.71 14.06
N TRP A 138 15.76 -34.55 12.81
CA TRP A 138 15.18 -35.55 11.94
C TRP A 138 15.82 -35.45 10.55
N THR A 139 16.01 -36.58 9.89
CA THR A 139 16.71 -36.64 8.60
C THR A 139 15.78 -37.18 7.53
N ASP A 140 15.74 -36.50 6.38
CA ASP A 140 14.97 -36.95 5.22
C ASP A 140 15.73 -37.94 4.33
N GLY A 141 15.11 -38.39 3.23
CA GLY A 141 15.71 -39.37 2.33
C GLY A 141 16.97 -38.89 1.60
N ALA A 142 17.24 -37.58 1.57
CA ALA A 142 18.44 -37.00 0.98
C ALA A 142 19.54 -36.69 2.02
N GLY A 143 19.30 -37.00 3.29
CA GLY A 143 20.23 -36.65 4.37
C GLY A 143 20.10 -35.20 4.84
N VAL A 144 19.07 -34.45 4.40
CA VAL A 144 18.82 -33.11 4.90
C VAL A 144 18.27 -33.19 6.32
N LYS A 145 18.85 -32.39 7.21
CA LYS A 145 18.38 -32.28 8.59
C LYS A 145 17.23 -31.30 8.71
N TRP A 146 16.23 -31.71 9.48
CA TRP A 146 15.00 -31.00 9.80
C TRP A 146 14.81 -31.01 11.31
N TYR A 147 14.30 -29.92 11.87
CA TYR A 147 14.07 -29.78 13.30
C TYR A 147 12.61 -29.51 13.57
N LEU A 148 12.05 -30.25 14.53
CA LEU A 148 10.66 -30.05 14.94
C LEU A 148 10.53 -28.72 15.68
N VAL A 149 9.86 -27.74 15.08
CA VAL A 149 9.73 -26.39 15.67
C VAL A 149 8.39 -26.17 16.37
N LYS A 150 7.35 -26.91 15.99
CA LYS A 150 6.02 -26.83 16.62
C LYS A 150 5.22 -28.11 16.41
N ILE A 151 4.50 -28.55 17.43
CA ILE A 151 3.44 -29.56 17.31
C ILE A 151 2.13 -28.79 17.12
N VAL A 152 1.48 -28.97 15.97
CA VAL A 152 0.24 -28.23 15.64
C VAL A 152 -0.95 -28.92 16.27
N ASP A 153 -1.04 -30.23 16.06
CA ASP A 153 -2.04 -31.12 16.64
C ASP A 153 -1.51 -32.56 16.58
N LYS A 154 -2.36 -33.55 16.89
CA LYS A 154 -1.99 -34.99 16.90
C LYS A 154 -1.58 -35.58 15.54
N ASP A 155 -1.86 -34.88 14.44
CA ASP A 155 -1.64 -35.33 13.07
C ASP A 155 -0.73 -34.38 12.28
N LYS A 156 -0.36 -33.22 12.83
CA LYS A 156 0.39 -32.16 12.12
C LYS A 156 1.54 -31.60 12.92
N LEU A 157 2.68 -31.44 12.23
CA LEU A 157 3.94 -30.97 12.80
C LEU A 157 4.54 -29.90 11.91
N TRP A 158 5.20 -28.90 12.49
CA TRP A 158 6.00 -27.93 11.76
C TRP A 158 7.48 -28.24 11.88
N PHE A 159 8.16 -28.21 10.75
CA PHE A 159 9.59 -28.44 10.64
C PHE A 159 10.26 -27.31 9.88
N LEU A 160 11.44 -26.92 10.35
CA LEU A 160 12.37 -26.07 9.63
C LEU A 160 13.65 -26.87 9.38
N SER A 161 14.17 -26.81 8.16
CA SER A 161 15.44 -27.47 7.83
C SER A 161 16.60 -26.80 8.57
N GLN A 162 17.75 -27.48 8.61
CA GLN A 162 18.99 -26.85 9.08
C GLN A 162 19.27 -25.56 8.30
N ASP A 163 19.76 -24.56 9.00
CA ASP A 163 20.29 -23.36 8.38
C ASP A 163 21.63 -23.68 7.70
N ASN A 164 21.64 -23.66 6.37
CA ASN A 164 22.83 -23.83 5.52
C ASN A 164 23.47 -22.48 5.16
N GLY A 165 23.02 -21.42 5.79
CA GLY A 165 23.54 -20.07 5.65
C GLY A 165 24.96 -19.90 6.18
N LYS A 166 25.51 -18.69 6.00
CA LYS A 166 26.82 -18.30 6.51
C LYS A 166 26.71 -16.99 7.27
N GLY A 167 27.22 -16.97 8.50
CA GLY A 167 27.13 -15.81 9.39
C GLY A 167 25.66 -15.43 9.64
N ASP A 168 25.32 -14.18 9.36
CA ASP A 168 23.96 -13.66 9.48
C ASP A 168 23.07 -13.98 8.28
N ILE A 169 23.60 -14.46 7.15
CA ILE A 169 22.80 -14.79 5.96
C ILE A 169 22.28 -16.21 6.10
N TRP A 170 21.02 -16.38 6.50
CA TRP A 170 20.35 -17.68 6.64
C TRP A 170 19.90 -18.25 5.28
N LYS A 171 19.91 -19.59 5.17
CA LYS A 171 19.43 -20.32 4.00
C LYS A 171 18.85 -21.68 4.37
N PHE A 172 17.57 -21.89 4.07
CA PHE A 172 16.85 -23.12 4.39
C PHE A 172 16.47 -23.91 3.14
N THR A 173 16.42 -25.23 3.28
CA THR A 173 15.71 -26.12 2.35
C THR A 173 14.21 -26.00 2.59
N SER A 174 13.43 -25.85 1.52
CA SER A 174 11.98 -25.59 1.58
C SER A 174 11.10 -26.73 1.06
N THR A 175 11.67 -27.91 0.81
CA THR A 175 10.97 -29.09 0.28
C THR A 175 11.54 -30.35 0.91
N LEU A 176 10.68 -31.23 1.41
CA LEU A 176 11.09 -32.53 1.92
C LEU A 176 11.50 -33.47 0.77
N THR A 177 12.59 -34.22 0.93
CA THR A 177 12.92 -35.30 0.00
C THR A 177 12.45 -36.66 0.53
N GLY A 178 11.61 -37.33 -0.26
CA GLY A 178 10.98 -38.60 0.13
C GLY A 178 9.68 -38.41 0.91
N LYS A 179 9.25 -39.45 1.64
CA LYS A 179 8.00 -39.46 2.42
C LYS A 179 8.20 -39.82 3.89
N ALA A 180 9.45 -39.78 4.36
CA ALA A 180 9.78 -40.19 5.71
C ALA A 180 10.84 -39.29 6.33
N LEU A 181 10.73 -39.11 7.64
CA LEU A 181 11.73 -38.47 8.48
C LEU A 181 12.21 -39.46 9.52
N THR A 182 13.52 -39.62 9.65
CA THR A 182 14.13 -40.52 10.63
C THR A 182 14.77 -39.71 11.75
N GLY A 183 14.30 -39.91 12.99
CA GLY A 183 14.78 -39.20 14.16
C GLY A 183 16.15 -39.69 14.62
N ALA A 184 17.03 -38.75 14.97
CA ALA A 184 18.40 -39.07 15.40
C ALA A 184 18.45 -39.91 16.69
N LYS A 185 17.47 -39.75 17.59
CA LYS A 185 17.36 -40.49 18.86
C LYS A 185 16.26 -41.55 18.75
N LYS A 186 16.60 -42.81 19.05
CA LYS A 186 15.73 -44.01 18.97
C LYS A 186 15.41 -44.53 17.54
N GLY A 187 15.94 -43.93 16.47
CA GLY A 187 15.72 -44.40 15.09
C GLY A 187 14.26 -44.41 14.65
N ARG A 188 13.41 -43.60 15.30
CA ARG A 188 11.98 -43.52 15.00
C ARG A 188 11.76 -42.92 13.61
N THR A 189 10.82 -43.48 12.85
CA THR A 189 10.44 -42.92 11.54
C THR A 189 9.05 -42.29 11.61
N LEU A 190 8.91 -41.07 11.09
CA LEU A 190 7.62 -40.45 10.78
C LEU A 190 7.30 -40.68 9.31
N GLN A 191 6.08 -41.10 9.02
CA GLN A 191 5.56 -41.17 7.66
C GLN A 191 4.83 -39.87 7.34
N VAL A 192 5.34 -39.12 6.37
CA VAL A 192 4.80 -37.84 5.92
C VAL A 192 3.82 -38.09 4.79
N GLN A 193 2.53 -37.86 5.05
CA GLN A 193 1.47 -38.02 4.04
C GLN A 193 1.36 -36.82 3.11
N SER A 194 1.62 -35.61 3.64
CA SER A 194 1.65 -34.38 2.87
C SER A 194 2.69 -33.42 3.43
N ASP A 195 3.25 -32.63 2.52
CA ASP A 195 4.21 -31.56 2.79
C ASP A 195 3.67 -30.27 2.18
N VAL A 196 3.29 -29.32 3.03
CA VAL A 196 2.80 -28.00 2.59
C VAL A 196 3.62 -26.87 3.21
N MET A 197 3.77 -25.78 2.46
CA MET A 197 4.43 -24.57 2.98
C MET A 197 3.57 -23.99 4.10
N ALA A 198 4.17 -23.77 5.26
CA ALA A 198 3.54 -23.06 6.36
C ALA A 198 4.50 -21.99 6.86
N GLN A 199 4.08 -20.73 6.87
CA GLN A 199 4.94 -19.66 7.34
C GLN A 199 5.10 -19.72 8.87
N LEU A 200 6.34 -19.56 9.34
CA LEU A 200 6.65 -19.52 10.77
C LEU A 200 6.26 -18.15 11.34
N TYR A 201 5.23 -18.13 12.19
CA TYR A 201 4.69 -16.95 12.85
C TYR A 201 4.77 -17.04 14.39
N PRO A 202 4.95 -15.92 15.10
CA PRO A 202 5.27 -14.59 14.56
C PRO A 202 6.70 -14.52 14.01
N ALA A 203 6.92 -13.67 13.00
CA ALA A 203 8.23 -13.30 12.45
C ALA A 203 8.55 -11.81 12.65
N VAL A 204 7.63 -11.08 13.30
CA VAL A 204 7.84 -9.68 13.68
C VAL A 204 7.64 -9.56 15.18
N ARG A 205 8.52 -8.79 15.83
CA ARG A 205 8.38 -8.34 17.20
C ARG A 205 7.98 -6.87 17.20
N ILE A 206 6.82 -6.57 17.76
CA ILE A 206 6.33 -5.19 17.91
C ILE A 206 7.02 -4.55 19.11
N ARG A 207 7.68 -3.41 18.90
CA ARG A 207 8.35 -2.62 19.96
C ARG A 207 7.48 -1.45 20.40
N GLN A 208 6.79 -0.83 19.46
CA GLN A 208 5.91 0.30 19.71
C GLN A 208 4.75 0.27 18.72
N GLN A 209 3.54 0.55 19.20
CA GLN A 209 2.38 0.84 18.37
C GLN A 209 1.50 1.87 19.06
N GLN A 210 1.24 2.99 18.38
CA GLN A 210 0.43 4.09 18.91
C GLN A 210 -0.44 4.70 17.81
N TRP A 211 -1.58 5.25 18.21
CA TRP A 211 -2.42 6.11 17.39
C TRP A 211 -2.44 7.48 18.05
N LEU A 212 -1.97 8.50 17.34
CA LEU A 212 -1.75 9.83 17.89
C LEU A 212 -2.58 10.86 17.13
N VAL A 213 -3.51 11.51 17.84
CA VAL A 213 -4.19 12.73 17.42
C VAL A 213 -3.15 13.84 17.28
N ASP A 214 -3.09 14.43 16.08
CA ASP A 214 -2.18 15.52 15.71
C ASP A 214 -0.72 15.21 16.08
N GLY A 215 -0.33 13.93 15.96
CA GLY A 215 1.03 13.43 16.21
C GLY A 215 1.47 13.47 17.68
N LYS A 216 0.57 13.78 18.62
CA LYS A 216 0.94 14.05 20.02
C LYS A 216 0.15 13.23 21.04
N THR A 217 -1.17 13.18 20.90
CA THR A 217 -2.04 12.68 21.97
C THR A 217 -2.59 11.30 21.60
N PRO A 218 -2.43 10.27 22.44
CA PRO A 218 -3.03 8.96 22.16
C PRO A 218 -4.53 9.04 21.92
N VAL A 219 -5.03 8.31 20.92
CA VAL A 219 -6.48 8.14 20.70
C VAL A 219 -7.09 7.45 21.92
N PRO A 220 -8.15 8.01 22.54
CA PRO A 220 -8.80 7.39 23.69
C PRO A 220 -9.35 6.01 23.36
N ARG A 221 -9.23 5.06 24.30
CA ARG A 221 -9.80 3.71 24.16
C ARG A 221 -11.32 3.83 23.94
N ASN A 222 -11.79 3.43 22.77
CA ASN A 222 -13.19 3.50 22.33
C ASN A 222 -13.77 4.92 22.11
N GLY A 223 -12.93 5.95 22.08
CA GLY A 223 -13.38 7.32 21.85
C GLY A 223 -13.58 7.65 20.37
N LYS A 224 -14.57 8.51 20.08
CA LYS A 224 -14.64 9.23 18.81
C LYS A 224 -13.83 10.51 18.95
N VAL A 225 -12.91 10.78 18.03
CA VAL A 225 -12.08 12.01 18.07
C VAL A 225 -12.04 12.69 16.70
N LYS A 226 -11.92 14.02 16.70
CA LYS A 226 -11.69 14.82 15.50
C LYS A 226 -10.34 15.51 15.59
N CYS A 227 -9.55 15.44 14.52
CA CYS A 227 -8.16 15.90 14.49
C CYS A 227 -7.80 16.49 13.12
N GLU A 228 -6.74 17.29 13.04
CA GLU A 228 -6.24 17.82 11.77
C GLU A 228 -5.55 16.71 10.96
N PHE A 229 -4.88 15.80 11.65
CA PHE A 229 -4.37 14.55 11.09
C PHE A 229 -4.23 13.50 12.19
N LEU A 230 -4.10 12.25 11.78
CA LEU A 230 -3.93 11.10 12.67
C LEU A 230 -2.65 10.35 12.29
N ASP A 231 -1.78 10.12 13.27
CA ASP A 231 -0.54 9.35 13.08
C ASP A 231 -0.70 7.95 13.66
N PHE A 232 -0.38 6.93 12.86
CA PHE A 232 -0.15 5.58 13.35
C PHE A 232 1.37 5.39 13.41
N VAL A 233 1.91 5.29 14.62
CA VAL A 233 3.35 5.10 14.85
C VAL A 233 3.60 3.64 15.17
N GLU A 234 4.47 3.00 14.41
CA GLU A 234 4.88 1.62 14.64
C GLU A 234 6.40 1.48 14.62
N GLU A 235 6.95 0.85 15.66
CA GLU A 235 8.29 0.29 15.63
C GLU A 235 8.19 -1.23 15.72
N ASN A 236 8.84 -1.92 14.79
CA ASN A 236 8.85 -3.37 14.73
C ASN A 236 10.20 -3.92 14.25
N GLU A 237 10.47 -5.18 14.58
CA GLU A 237 11.69 -5.86 14.22
C GLU A 237 11.38 -7.17 13.50
N VAL A 238 12.04 -7.43 12.36
CA VAL A 238 11.94 -8.69 11.63
C VAL A 238 12.91 -9.69 12.26
N ILE A 239 12.37 -10.76 12.85
CA ILE A 239 13.16 -11.78 13.56
C ILE A 239 14.01 -12.59 12.59
N ASN A 240 15.26 -12.89 12.98
CA ASN A 240 16.13 -13.76 12.20
C ASN A 240 15.71 -15.24 12.40
N PRO A 241 15.19 -15.93 11.36
CA PRO A 241 14.74 -17.32 11.49
C PRO A 241 15.87 -18.32 11.76
N GLY A 242 17.11 -18.03 11.33
CA GLY A 242 18.28 -18.83 11.67
C GLY A 242 18.63 -18.75 13.15
N ALA A 243 18.50 -17.56 13.74
CA ALA A 243 18.69 -17.38 15.18
C ALA A 243 17.57 -18.03 16.01
N LEU A 244 16.32 -17.95 15.55
CA LEU A 244 15.20 -18.67 16.16
C LEU A 244 15.42 -20.19 16.16
N LEU A 245 15.85 -20.76 15.02
CA LEU A 245 16.14 -22.19 14.95
C LEU A 245 17.25 -22.60 15.93
N LYS A 246 18.32 -21.80 16.02
CA LYS A 246 19.41 -22.04 16.98
C LYS A 246 18.90 -22.03 18.43
N ASP A 247 18.02 -21.10 18.79
CA ASP A 247 17.40 -21.05 20.13
C ASP A 247 16.54 -22.29 20.42
N ILE A 248 15.72 -22.72 19.46
CA ILE A 248 14.89 -23.93 19.57
C ILE A 248 15.75 -25.18 19.78
N VAL A 249 16.84 -25.33 19.03
CA VAL A 249 17.75 -26.49 19.16
C VAL A 249 18.51 -26.46 20.48
N ALA A 250 18.96 -25.28 20.92
CA ALA A 250 19.66 -25.12 22.21
C ALA A 250 18.77 -25.45 23.42
N HIS A 251 17.46 -25.26 23.29
CA HIS A 251 16.47 -25.51 24.33
C HIS A 251 15.54 -26.69 23.97
N ALA A 252 16.09 -27.74 23.36
CA ALA A 252 15.31 -28.90 22.92
C ALA A 252 14.47 -29.51 24.06
N GLY A 253 13.20 -29.76 23.77
CA GLY A 253 12.22 -30.22 24.75
C GLY A 253 11.42 -29.10 25.44
N GLN A 254 11.51 -27.86 24.95
CA GLN A 254 10.77 -26.70 25.47
C GLN A 254 10.03 -25.98 24.36
N GLU A 255 8.84 -25.44 24.67
CA GLU A 255 8.17 -24.47 23.81
C GLU A 255 8.89 -23.13 23.86
N ARG A 256 9.01 -22.47 22.70
CA ARG A 256 9.72 -21.19 22.55
C ARG A 256 8.78 -20.13 22.02
N ASP A 257 8.94 -18.91 22.51
CA ASP A 257 8.30 -17.73 21.93
C ASP A 257 9.11 -17.26 20.71
N PHE A 258 8.49 -17.25 19.53
CA PHE A 258 9.15 -16.92 18.27
C PHE A 258 9.42 -15.42 18.10
N ALA A 259 8.89 -14.58 19.00
CA ALA A 259 9.16 -13.15 19.08
C ALA A 259 9.82 -12.74 20.41
N ALA A 260 10.43 -13.68 21.15
CA ALA A 260 11.07 -13.39 22.43
C ALA A 260 12.14 -12.29 22.31
N ASP A 261 12.27 -11.42 23.32
CA ASP A 261 13.19 -10.28 23.32
C ASP A 261 14.66 -10.62 23.10
N ALA A 262 15.08 -11.81 23.55
CA ALA A 262 16.46 -12.29 23.38
C ALA A 262 16.81 -12.67 21.93
N LEU A 263 15.81 -12.87 21.06
CA LEU A 263 16.06 -13.26 19.68
C LEU A 263 16.65 -12.10 18.86
N PRO A 264 17.76 -12.33 18.13
CA PRO A 264 18.26 -11.40 17.14
C PRO A 264 17.23 -11.10 16.05
N ALA A 265 17.23 -9.85 15.61
CA ALA A 265 16.44 -9.38 14.47
C ALA A 265 17.36 -8.95 13.34
N THR A 266 16.88 -9.06 12.10
CA THR A 266 17.62 -8.64 10.91
C THR A 266 17.43 -7.17 10.60
N VAL A 267 16.20 -6.67 10.71
CA VAL A 267 15.85 -5.29 10.35
C VAL A 267 14.93 -4.74 11.42
N ARG A 268 15.18 -3.49 11.83
CA ARG A 268 14.23 -2.67 12.59
C ARG A 268 13.55 -1.70 11.65
N ASN A 269 12.24 -1.58 11.75
CA ASN A 269 11.42 -0.63 11.01
C ASN A 269 10.78 0.35 12.00
N THR A 270 10.76 1.62 11.65
CA THR A 270 10.00 2.68 12.32
C THR A 270 9.16 3.36 11.26
N ILE A 271 7.84 3.31 11.42
CA ILE A 271 6.88 3.72 10.38
C ILE A 271 5.86 4.66 11.02
N VAL A 272 5.66 5.82 10.39
CA VAL A 272 4.54 6.71 10.70
C VAL A 272 3.60 6.73 9.50
N TYR A 273 2.36 6.27 9.69
CA TYR A 273 1.28 6.45 8.72
C TYR A 273 0.45 7.67 9.13
N ARG A 274 0.58 8.78 8.40
CA ARG A 274 -0.16 10.00 8.65
C ARG A 274 -1.37 10.10 7.74
N PHE A 275 -2.56 10.09 8.34
CA PHE A 275 -3.84 10.25 7.65
C PHE A 275 -4.24 11.72 7.62
N HIS A 276 -4.48 12.24 6.42
CA HIS A 276 -4.89 13.62 6.17
C HIS A 276 -6.36 13.72 5.78
N PRO A 277 -7.00 14.88 6.02
CA PRO A 277 -8.44 15.09 5.78
C PRO A 277 -8.79 15.16 4.30
N ASP A 278 -7.81 15.35 3.44
CA ASP A 278 -8.01 15.28 1.98
C ASP A 278 -8.11 13.83 1.48
N GLY A 279 -7.80 12.83 2.30
CA GLY A 279 -7.74 11.41 1.94
C GLY A 279 -6.34 10.93 1.54
N ALA A 280 -5.29 11.73 1.78
CA ALA A 280 -3.91 11.28 1.69
C ALA A 280 -3.50 10.47 2.94
N ILE A 281 -2.66 9.48 2.73
CA ILE A 281 -2.01 8.70 3.76
C ILE A 281 -0.53 8.69 3.43
N VAL A 282 0.28 9.41 4.21
CA VAL A 282 1.71 9.55 3.97
C VAL A 282 2.44 8.61 4.92
N LEU A 283 3.32 7.79 4.36
CA LEU A 283 4.12 6.82 5.08
C LEU A 283 5.54 7.37 5.17
N ASP A 284 5.94 7.77 6.37
CA ASP A 284 7.34 8.07 6.68
C ASP A 284 7.98 6.81 7.27
N TYR A 285 8.85 6.18 6.49
CA TYR A 285 9.39 4.86 6.77
C TYR A 285 10.91 4.94 6.93
N HIS A 286 11.36 4.65 8.14
CA HIS A 286 12.77 4.42 8.46
C HIS A 286 13.04 2.93 8.69
N ALA A 287 14.17 2.44 8.18
CA ALA A 287 14.61 1.09 8.47
C ALA A 287 16.11 1.04 8.75
N LYS A 288 16.52 0.13 9.63
CA LYS A 288 17.91 -0.13 9.96
C LYS A 288 18.22 -1.61 9.85
N ALA A 289 19.23 -1.95 9.05
CA ALA A 289 19.81 -3.29 9.04
C ALA A 289 20.51 -3.52 10.39
N LEU A 290 20.04 -4.48 11.17
CA LEU A 290 20.66 -4.92 12.42
C LEU A 290 21.68 -6.05 12.18
N GLN A 291 21.54 -6.76 11.07
CA GLN A 291 22.44 -7.83 10.64
C GLN A 291 22.70 -7.72 9.13
N ASP A 292 23.76 -8.39 8.67
CA ASP A 292 24.03 -8.51 7.23
C ASP A 292 22.95 -9.37 6.53
N PHE A 293 22.47 -8.93 5.37
CA PHE A 293 21.52 -9.73 4.59
C PHE A 293 21.59 -9.46 3.09
N GLN A 294 21.16 -10.43 2.28
CA GLN A 294 20.96 -10.27 0.85
C GLN A 294 19.58 -9.69 0.58
N ILE A 295 19.52 -8.59 -0.16
CA ILE A 295 18.26 -7.98 -0.53
C ILE A 295 17.79 -8.46 -1.90
N GLY A 296 16.56 -8.95 -1.98
CA GLY A 296 15.89 -9.16 -3.26
C GLY A 296 15.06 -7.96 -3.69
N TYR A 297 14.34 -7.35 -2.74
CA TYR A 297 13.32 -6.33 -3.00
C TYR A 297 12.82 -5.70 -1.69
N MET A 298 12.58 -4.39 -1.72
CA MET A 298 11.72 -3.70 -0.74
C MET A 298 10.92 -2.60 -1.43
N GLY A 299 9.61 -2.64 -1.22
CA GLY A 299 8.69 -1.62 -1.74
C GLY A 299 8.37 -0.50 -0.76
N PHE A 300 8.46 -0.71 0.55
CA PHE A 300 7.91 0.17 1.61
C PHE A 300 6.40 0.44 1.54
N VAL A 301 5.78 0.33 0.37
CA VAL A 301 4.35 0.44 0.15
C VAL A 301 3.90 -0.59 -0.88
N GLN A 302 2.71 -1.13 -0.72
CA GLN A 302 2.05 -2.01 -1.68
C GLN A 302 0.54 -1.85 -1.53
N SER A 303 -0.23 -2.29 -2.52
CA SER A 303 -1.68 -2.18 -2.42
C SER A 303 -2.42 -3.24 -3.22
N ALA A 304 -3.44 -3.83 -2.60
CA ALA A 304 -4.51 -4.54 -3.30
C ALA A 304 -5.13 -3.63 -4.40
N PRO A 305 -5.76 -4.19 -5.45
CA PRO A 305 -6.45 -3.37 -6.44
C PRO A 305 -7.73 -2.76 -5.88
N LEU A 306 -8.21 -1.69 -6.52
CA LEU A 306 -9.59 -1.27 -6.37
C LEU A 306 -10.53 -2.40 -6.83
N ARG A 307 -11.70 -2.48 -6.21
CA ARG A 307 -12.77 -3.41 -6.59
C ARG A 307 -13.75 -2.68 -7.49
N LYS A 308 -13.87 -3.15 -8.74
CA LYS A 308 -14.85 -2.63 -9.70
C LYS A 308 -16.28 -2.58 -9.13
N GLY A 309 -16.72 -3.62 -8.42
CA GLY A 309 -18.05 -3.62 -7.78
C GLY A 309 -19.16 -3.28 -8.77
N ASN A 310 -19.97 -2.27 -8.43
CA ASN A 310 -21.07 -1.79 -9.26
C ASN A 310 -20.66 -0.73 -10.30
N TYR A 311 -19.41 -0.26 -10.28
CA TYR A 311 -18.91 0.71 -11.25
C TYR A 311 -18.80 0.06 -12.65
N GLY A 312 -19.16 0.79 -13.69
CA GLY A 312 -19.10 0.33 -15.08
C GLY A 312 -17.68 0.04 -15.56
N VAL A 313 -16.67 0.76 -15.07
CA VAL A 313 -15.27 0.66 -15.50
C VAL A 313 -14.26 0.65 -14.36
N HIS A 314 -13.10 0.05 -14.65
CA HIS A 314 -11.93 0.05 -13.79
C HIS A 314 -10.68 0.16 -14.67
N LYS A 315 -9.96 1.27 -14.56
CA LYS A 315 -8.72 1.52 -15.32
C LYS A 315 -7.51 1.64 -14.42
N TYR A 316 -6.35 1.34 -14.99
CA TYR A 316 -5.06 1.51 -14.36
C TYR A 316 -4.15 2.37 -15.25
N TYR A 317 -3.79 3.52 -14.72
CA TYR A 317 -2.83 4.45 -15.28
C TYR A 317 -1.47 4.35 -14.55
N VAL A 318 -0.40 4.16 -15.33
CA VAL A 318 0.98 4.23 -14.86
C VAL A 318 1.78 5.16 -15.80
N PRO A 319 2.12 6.40 -15.38
CA PRO A 319 2.96 7.30 -16.17
C PRO A 319 4.34 6.69 -16.42
N LYS A 320 5.04 7.20 -17.44
CA LYS A 320 6.41 6.80 -17.80
C LYS A 320 6.52 5.33 -18.22
N THR A 321 5.41 4.70 -18.58
CA THR A 321 5.38 3.40 -19.26
C THR A 321 5.23 3.59 -20.76
N VAL A 322 5.67 2.60 -21.53
CA VAL A 322 5.41 2.54 -22.98
C VAL A 322 4.55 1.32 -23.30
N PRO A 323 3.70 1.37 -24.34
CA PRO A 323 2.93 0.21 -24.75
C PRO A 323 3.82 -0.99 -25.06
N PHE A 324 3.37 -2.19 -24.68
CA PHE A 324 4.11 -3.42 -24.91
C PHE A 324 3.17 -4.61 -25.16
N ALA A 325 3.70 -5.66 -25.79
CA ALA A 325 2.99 -6.91 -26.00
C ALA A 325 3.63 -8.02 -25.17
N LEU A 326 2.83 -8.85 -24.53
CA LEU A 326 3.26 -10.05 -23.82
C LEU A 326 2.25 -11.17 -24.05
N ASP A 327 2.72 -12.31 -24.53
CA ASP A 327 1.91 -13.51 -24.77
C ASP A 327 0.64 -13.27 -25.61
N GLY A 328 0.73 -12.41 -26.62
CA GLY A 328 -0.38 -12.09 -27.53
C GLY A 328 -1.40 -11.08 -26.98
N ALA A 329 -1.19 -10.55 -25.77
CA ALA A 329 -1.95 -9.43 -25.23
C ALA A 329 -1.15 -8.13 -25.35
N ASN A 330 -1.83 -7.04 -25.74
CA ASN A 330 -1.27 -5.70 -25.75
C ASN A 330 -1.65 -4.97 -24.47
N TYR A 331 -0.68 -4.29 -23.88
CA TYR A 331 -0.86 -3.50 -22.68
C TYR A 331 -0.45 -2.06 -22.93
N ASP A 332 -1.29 -1.13 -22.47
CA ASP A 332 -0.99 0.30 -22.46
C ASP A 332 -1.45 0.93 -21.14
N PHE A 333 -0.53 0.93 -20.17
CA PHE A 333 -0.79 1.53 -18.86
C PHE A 333 -0.69 3.05 -18.89
N ARG A 334 0.05 3.64 -19.85
CA ARG A 334 0.05 5.10 -20.03
C ARG A 334 -1.29 5.55 -20.61
N GLY A 335 -1.88 4.77 -21.51
CA GLY A 335 -3.20 5.01 -22.11
C GLY A 335 -4.40 4.51 -21.31
N MET A 336 -4.28 4.34 -19.99
CA MET A 336 -5.34 3.81 -19.10
C MET A 336 -5.79 2.37 -19.42
N GLN A 337 -4.97 1.41 -19.00
CA GLN A 337 -5.21 -0.02 -19.18
C GLN A 337 -6.52 -0.47 -18.52
N ASP A 338 -7.36 -1.26 -19.21
CA ASP A 338 -8.49 -1.94 -18.55
C ASP A 338 -7.94 -2.91 -17.50
N TYR A 339 -8.40 -2.72 -16.27
CA TYR A 339 -7.96 -3.46 -15.10
C TYR A 339 -9.12 -4.15 -14.37
N SER A 340 -10.29 -4.22 -15.02
CA SER A 340 -11.50 -4.85 -14.50
C SER A 340 -11.39 -6.37 -14.36
N LYS A 341 -10.39 -6.99 -15.00
CA LYS A 341 -10.14 -8.43 -14.95
C LYS A 341 -8.75 -8.72 -14.36
N PRO A 342 -8.62 -9.82 -13.60
CA PRO A 342 -7.31 -10.31 -13.16
C PRO A 342 -6.34 -10.48 -14.33
N LEU A 343 -5.09 -10.08 -14.12
CA LEU A 343 -4.01 -10.34 -15.06
C LEU A 343 -3.79 -11.85 -15.22
N PRO A 344 -3.69 -12.38 -16.46
CA PRO A 344 -3.50 -13.82 -16.69
C PRO A 344 -2.13 -14.31 -16.20
N LYS A 345 -1.13 -13.41 -16.18
CA LYS A 345 0.21 -13.64 -15.67
C LYS A 345 0.72 -12.40 -14.95
N PRO A 346 1.71 -12.54 -14.05
CA PRO A 346 2.34 -11.39 -13.46
C PRO A 346 3.06 -10.55 -14.51
N LEU A 347 3.03 -9.23 -14.34
CA LEU A 347 3.73 -8.26 -15.20
C LEU A 347 4.86 -7.59 -14.42
N TYR A 348 6.02 -7.48 -15.05
CA TYR A 348 7.19 -6.78 -14.51
C TYR A 348 7.44 -5.53 -15.35
N PHE A 349 7.87 -4.45 -14.71
CA PHE A 349 8.14 -3.19 -15.37
C PHE A 349 9.55 -2.71 -15.05
N GLY A 350 10.29 -2.33 -16.08
CA GLY A 350 11.67 -1.93 -15.95
C GLY A 350 12.36 -1.80 -17.30
N ALA A 351 13.61 -1.34 -17.24
CA ALA A 351 14.42 -1.19 -18.44
C ALA A 351 14.69 -2.54 -19.13
N ALA A 352 14.82 -3.62 -18.34
CA ALA A 352 15.03 -4.97 -18.85
C ALA A 352 13.81 -5.47 -19.65
N GLU A 353 12.61 -5.11 -19.22
CA GLU A 353 11.35 -5.45 -19.88
C GLU A 353 11.00 -4.50 -21.05
N LYS A 354 11.76 -3.42 -21.24
CA LYS A 354 11.56 -2.41 -22.31
C LYS A 354 10.15 -1.81 -22.33
N ASN A 355 9.52 -1.69 -21.17
CA ASN A 355 8.15 -1.19 -21.01
C ASN A 355 8.07 0.07 -20.13
N VAL A 356 9.21 0.75 -19.94
CA VAL A 356 9.33 2.07 -19.32
C VAL A 356 9.99 3.04 -20.30
N GLU A 357 9.64 4.33 -20.19
CA GLU A 357 10.19 5.39 -21.05
C GLU A 357 11.69 5.63 -20.80
N SER A 358 12.16 5.45 -19.57
CA SER A 358 13.56 5.64 -19.19
C SER A 358 13.96 4.78 -17.99
N ALA A 359 15.20 4.27 -18.01
CA ALA A 359 15.80 3.58 -16.87
C ALA A 359 16.20 4.55 -15.74
N ASP A 360 16.41 5.83 -16.07
CA ASP A 360 16.87 6.87 -15.14
C ASP A 360 15.69 7.63 -14.52
N ASN A 361 14.48 7.42 -15.01
CA ASN A 361 13.26 8.02 -14.48
C ASN A 361 12.12 7.00 -14.47
N LEU A 362 12.18 6.08 -13.51
CA LEU A 362 11.22 4.99 -13.37
C LEU A 362 9.85 5.49 -12.86
N PRO A 363 8.73 4.88 -13.29
CA PRO A 363 7.40 5.17 -12.76
C PRO A 363 7.32 5.12 -11.22
N GLU A 364 6.76 6.15 -10.60
CA GLU A 364 6.71 6.37 -9.15
C GLU A 364 5.30 6.48 -8.57
N ARG A 365 4.29 6.64 -9.43
CA ARG A 365 2.88 6.79 -9.06
C ARG A 365 2.06 5.81 -9.88
N PHE A 366 1.09 5.18 -9.24
CA PHE A 366 0.32 4.08 -9.81
C PHE A 366 -1.15 4.32 -9.47
N ILE A 367 -1.94 4.62 -10.50
CA ILE A 367 -3.25 5.24 -10.32
C ILE A 367 -4.35 4.34 -10.85
N GLN A 368 -5.27 3.94 -10.00
CA GLN A 368 -6.48 3.23 -10.40
C GLN A 368 -7.69 4.15 -10.35
N LEU A 369 -8.57 4.03 -11.34
CA LEU A 369 -9.79 4.82 -11.48
C LEU A 369 -11.00 3.91 -11.63
N LEU A 370 -12.06 4.22 -10.89
CA LEU A 370 -13.40 3.63 -11.04
C LEU A 370 -14.36 4.69 -11.54
N GLY A 371 -15.30 4.28 -12.39
CA GLY A 371 -16.29 5.18 -12.96
C GLY A 371 -17.35 4.43 -13.75
N ASP A 372 -18.17 5.19 -14.46
CA ASP A 372 -19.24 4.67 -15.31
C ASP A 372 -19.10 5.20 -16.73
N GLU A 373 -19.52 4.41 -17.72
CA GLU A 373 -19.64 4.88 -19.09
C GLU A 373 -21.00 5.55 -19.27
N ALA A 374 -21.01 6.81 -19.70
CA ALA A 374 -22.21 7.56 -20.03
C ALA A 374 -21.93 8.48 -21.23
N ASP A 375 -22.83 8.48 -22.21
CA ASP A 375 -22.74 9.34 -23.40
C ASP A 375 -21.41 9.22 -24.17
N GLY A 376 -20.85 8.00 -24.22
CA GLY A 376 -19.57 7.71 -24.89
C GLY A 376 -18.35 8.31 -24.17
N ARG A 377 -18.49 8.68 -22.90
CA ARG A 377 -17.40 9.18 -22.05
C ARG A 377 -17.42 8.45 -20.70
N THR A 378 -16.23 8.26 -20.15
CA THR A 378 -16.12 7.77 -18.78
C THR A 378 -16.32 8.92 -17.78
N GLN A 379 -17.29 8.77 -16.88
CA GLN A 379 -17.45 9.61 -15.70
C GLN A 379 -16.74 8.95 -14.52
N TRP A 380 -15.56 9.47 -14.17
CA TRP A 380 -14.78 8.97 -13.04
C TRP A 380 -15.42 9.34 -11.70
N LYS A 381 -15.50 8.38 -10.79
CA LYS A 381 -16.16 8.51 -9.47
C LYS A 381 -15.19 8.33 -8.31
N VAL A 382 -14.18 7.47 -8.48
CA VAL A 382 -13.16 7.21 -7.45
C VAL A 382 -11.80 7.10 -8.09
N GLY A 383 -10.84 7.86 -7.58
CA GLY A 383 -9.43 7.73 -7.89
C GLY A 383 -8.62 7.25 -6.70
N TYR A 384 -7.64 6.40 -6.95
CA TYR A 384 -6.68 5.94 -5.97
C TYR A 384 -5.28 5.99 -6.56
N SER A 385 -4.37 6.73 -5.93
CA SER A 385 -2.95 6.73 -6.25
C SER A 385 -2.14 6.08 -5.13
N LEU A 386 -1.21 5.22 -5.54
CA LEU A 386 -0.13 4.70 -4.71
C LEU A 386 1.19 5.26 -5.25
N GLY A 387 2.11 5.71 -4.41
CA GLY A 387 3.39 6.15 -4.94
C GLY A 387 4.44 6.52 -3.92
N TYR A 388 5.50 7.14 -4.42
CA TYR A 388 6.65 7.61 -3.65
C TYR A 388 6.81 9.12 -3.66
N SER A 389 7.46 9.66 -2.63
CA SER A 389 8.01 11.01 -2.68
C SER A 389 9.06 11.13 -3.78
N LEU A 390 8.92 12.19 -4.57
CA LEU A 390 9.88 12.59 -5.59
C LEU A 390 10.94 13.56 -5.07
N VAL A 391 10.80 14.07 -3.84
CA VAL A 391 11.61 15.17 -3.32
C VAL A 391 12.48 14.80 -2.13
N GLN A 392 12.24 13.67 -1.48
CA GLN A 392 13.09 13.17 -0.42
C GLN A 392 13.11 11.65 -0.29
N GLY A 393 14.04 11.17 0.53
CA GLY A 393 14.26 9.75 0.77
C GLY A 393 14.92 9.02 -0.39
N ILE A 394 14.97 7.70 -0.26
CA ILE A 394 15.61 6.78 -1.20
C ILE A 394 14.86 6.69 -2.54
N THR A 395 13.67 7.26 -2.65
CA THR A 395 12.81 7.13 -3.83
C THR A 395 12.79 8.34 -4.75
N THR A 396 13.60 9.37 -4.47
CA THR A 396 13.84 10.45 -5.43
C THR A 396 14.30 9.86 -6.77
N PRO A 397 13.93 10.42 -7.93
CA PRO A 397 14.24 9.81 -9.24
C PRO A 397 15.71 9.44 -9.41
N GLU A 398 16.61 10.36 -9.05
CA GLU A 398 18.05 10.17 -9.15
C GLU A 398 18.56 9.05 -8.22
N ALA A 399 18.10 9.01 -6.97
CA ALA A 399 18.48 7.93 -6.06
C ALA A 399 17.93 6.60 -6.57
N ARG A 400 16.61 6.54 -6.83
CA ARG A 400 15.91 5.32 -7.21
C ARG A 400 16.47 4.65 -8.46
N ALA A 401 16.86 5.46 -9.45
CA ALA A 401 17.55 4.98 -10.64
C ALA A 401 18.86 4.24 -10.32
N LYS A 402 19.59 4.61 -9.26
CA LYS A 402 20.87 3.97 -8.88
C LYS A 402 20.70 2.60 -8.24
N HIS A 403 19.60 2.37 -7.50
CA HIS A 403 19.44 1.17 -6.67
C HIS A 403 18.20 0.31 -6.98
N THR A 404 17.51 0.61 -8.08
CA THR A 404 16.36 -0.16 -8.56
C THR A 404 16.53 -0.50 -10.04
N GLY A 405 16.40 -1.78 -10.39
CA GLY A 405 16.30 -2.26 -11.77
C GLY A 405 14.85 -2.40 -12.24
N ARG A 406 13.93 -2.74 -11.32
CA ARG A 406 12.50 -2.97 -11.60
C ARG A 406 11.62 -1.88 -10.98
N ALA A 407 10.90 -1.11 -11.80
CA ALA A 407 9.99 -0.07 -11.33
C ALA A 407 8.83 -0.62 -10.49
N LEU A 408 8.13 -1.63 -11.00
CA LEU A 408 7.03 -2.29 -10.29
C LEU A 408 6.81 -3.72 -10.77
N PHE A 409 6.02 -4.45 -9.99
CA PHE A 409 5.48 -5.75 -10.29
C PHE A 409 3.96 -5.74 -10.06
N LEU A 410 3.20 -6.27 -11.03
CA LEU A 410 1.76 -6.48 -10.91
C LEU A 410 1.49 -7.98 -10.87
N TYR A 411 0.83 -8.46 -9.82
CA TYR A 411 0.53 -9.88 -9.69
C TYR A 411 -0.79 -10.25 -10.37
N THR A 412 -1.05 -11.56 -10.56
CA THR A 412 -2.29 -12.06 -11.19
C THR A 412 -3.56 -11.66 -10.43
N SER A 413 -3.45 -11.41 -9.13
CA SER A 413 -4.51 -10.82 -8.29
C SER A 413 -4.79 -9.33 -8.54
N ASN A 414 -4.12 -8.69 -9.50
CA ASN A 414 -4.11 -7.24 -9.75
C ASN A 414 -3.48 -6.39 -8.63
N LYS A 415 -2.85 -7.02 -7.64
CA LYS A 415 -2.11 -6.35 -6.59
C LYS A 415 -0.85 -5.66 -7.13
N THR A 416 -0.60 -4.45 -6.65
CA THR A 416 0.50 -3.58 -7.08
C THR A 416 1.65 -3.62 -6.08
N TYR A 417 2.85 -3.90 -6.59
CA TYR A 417 4.10 -4.00 -5.84
C TYR A 417 5.18 -3.09 -6.46
N PRO A 418 5.21 -1.79 -6.09
CA PRO A 418 6.27 -0.89 -6.52
C PRO A 418 7.62 -1.30 -5.91
N SER A 419 8.74 -1.16 -6.62
CA SER A 419 10.07 -1.35 -5.98
C SER A 419 10.68 0.00 -5.65
N ALA A 420 11.01 0.21 -4.38
CA ALA A 420 11.83 1.35 -3.96
C ALA A 420 13.30 1.02 -4.11
N LEU A 421 13.67 -0.23 -3.84
CA LEU A 421 15.02 -0.76 -4.01
C LEU A 421 14.97 -2.27 -4.25
N ASP A 422 16.00 -2.78 -4.93
CA ASP A 422 16.18 -4.20 -5.21
C ASP A 422 17.67 -4.60 -5.17
N ALA A 423 17.99 -5.80 -5.65
CA ALA A 423 19.35 -6.31 -5.69
C ALA A 423 20.36 -5.42 -6.47
N LYS A 424 19.89 -4.44 -7.26
CA LYS A 424 20.76 -3.44 -7.90
C LYS A 424 21.50 -2.58 -6.87
N LEU A 425 20.94 -2.34 -5.68
CA LEU A 425 21.56 -1.53 -4.64
C LEU A 425 22.94 -2.08 -4.24
N ALA A 426 22.95 -3.36 -3.83
CA ALA A 426 24.12 -4.09 -3.42
C ALA A 426 23.76 -5.59 -3.30
N PRO A 427 24.71 -6.51 -3.50
CA PRO A 427 24.48 -7.94 -3.30
C PRO A 427 24.21 -8.30 -1.84
N VAL A 428 24.76 -7.53 -0.89
CA VAL A 428 24.56 -7.69 0.56
C VAL A 428 24.43 -6.30 1.18
N ILE A 429 23.38 -6.10 1.97
CA ILE A 429 23.20 -4.96 2.85
C ILE A 429 23.94 -5.24 4.15
N LYS A 430 24.79 -4.30 4.56
CA LYS A 430 25.59 -4.43 5.78
C LYS A 430 24.80 -4.00 7.02
N ALA A 431 25.05 -4.66 8.15
CA ALA A 431 24.57 -4.21 9.45
C ALA A 431 24.96 -2.73 9.68
N GLY A 432 24.05 -1.96 10.27
CA GLY A 432 24.17 -0.51 10.44
C GLY A 432 23.67 0.32 9.25
N THR A 433 23.40 -0.27 8.09
CA THR A 433 22.80 0.46 6.95
C THR A 433 21.42 0.99 7.31
N GLU A 434 21.15 2.25 7.01
CA GLU A 434 19.87 2.91 7.26
C GLU A 434 19.18 3.31 5.95
N PHE A 435 17.85 3.21 5.95
CA PHE A 435 16.98 3.58 4.86
C PHE A 435 15.93 4.58 5.34
N HIS A 436 15.62 5.56 4.50
CA HIS A 436 14.51 6.48 4.69
C HIS A 436 13.72 6.54 3.39
N CYS A 437 12.43 6.23 3.45
CA CYS A 437 11.52 6.24 2.32
C CYS A 437 10.24 6.98 2.72
N VAL A 438 9.82 7.93 1.90
CA VAL A 438 8.49 8.52 2.00
C VAL A 438 7.63 7.98 0.87
N ALA A 439 6.53 7.31 1.23
CA ALA A 439 5.55 6.79 0.30
C ALA A 439 4.17 7.37 0.61
N TYR A 440 3.21 7.19 -0.29
CA TYR A 440 1.85 7.66 -0.07
C TYR A 440 0.79 6.75 -0.68
N ARG A 441 -0.39 6.81 -0.07
CA ARG A 441 -1.67 6.38 -0.64
C ARG A 441 -2.56 7.61 -0.74
N ARG A 442 -3.38 7.73 -1.78
CA ARG A 442 -4.24 8.90 -1.99
C ARG A 442 -5.55 8.51 -2.65
N TYR A 443 -6.67 8.69 -1.93
CA TYR A 443 -8.01 8.51 -2.49
C TYR A 443 -8.63 9.86 -2.84
N PHE A 444 -8.86 10.12 -4.12
CA PHE A 444 -9.36 11.42 -4.58
C PHE A 444 -10.67 11.27 -5.34
N ASN A 445 -11.50 12.32 -5.30
CA ASN A 445 -12.72 12.43 -6.09
C ASN A 445 -12.41 13.09 -7.44
N PRO A 446 -12.52 12.38 -8.57
CA PRO A 446 -12.25 12.96 -9.88
C PRO A 446 -13.45 13.73 -10.47
N GLU A 447 -14.66 13.61 -9.92
CA GLU A 447 -15.87 14.24 -10.46
C GLU A 447 -15.77 15.77 -10.65
N PRO A 448 -15.12 16.54 -9.75
CA PRO A 448 -14.99 17.98 -9.93
C PRO A 448 -14.03 18.39 -11.05
N LEU A 449 -13.28 17.45 -11.64
CA LEU A 449 -12.26 17.73 -12.64
C LEU A 449 -12.89 17.89 -14.02
N GLU A 450 -12.79 19.09 -14.60
CA GLU A 450 -13.33 19.38 -15.93
C GLU A 450 -12.45 18.78 -17.04
N ASN A 451 -11.12 18.85 -16.88
CA ASN A 451 -10.16 18.48 -17.92
C ASN A 451 -9.12 17.46 -17.50
N ALA A 452 -8.54 17.60 -16.31
CA ALA A 452 -7.57 16.64 -15.81
C ALA A 452 -8.21 15.25 -15.68
N THR A 453 -7.49 14.21 -16.11
CA THR A 453 -7.88 12.83 -15.80
C THR A 453 -7.65 12.56 -14.32
N CYS A 454 -6.53 13.05 -13.80
CA CYS A 454 -6.21 13.00 -12.37
C CYS A 454 -5.66 14.36 -11.93
N ALA A 455 -6.14 14.87 -10.80
CA ALA A 455 -5.52 15.95 -10.07
C ALA A 455 -5.58 15.63 -8.59
N TYR A 456 -4.43 15.50 -7.94
CA TYR A 456 -4.35 15.22 -6.51
C TYR A 456 -3.02 15.70 -5.94
N TRP A 457 -2.94 15.69 -4.62
CA TRP A 457 -1.74 16.05 -3.87
C TRP A 457 -1.67 15.32 -2.55
N TYR A 458 -0.49 15.36 -1.94
CA TYR A 458 -0.27 15.00 -0.55
C TYR A 458 0.76 15.95 0.07
N ARG A 459 0.81 15.97 1.40
CA ARG A 459 1.82 16.72 2.14
C ARG A 459 3.08 15.89 2.33
N ASP A 460 4.21 16.47 2.00
CA ASP A 460 5.52 15.91 2.23
C ASP A 460 6.33 16.90 3.07
N GLY A 461 6.33 16.69 4.39
CA GLY A 461 6.83 17.67 5.35
C GLY A 461 6.10 19.01 5.25
N ASP A 462 6.85 20.08 4.96
CA ASP A 462 6.35 21.46 4.80
C ASP A 462 5.97 21.81 3.35
N ARG A 463 5.83 20.80 2.49
CA ARG A 463 5.51 20.98 1.06
C ARG A 463 4.25 20.23 0.69
N LEU A 464 3.53 20.78 -0.27
CA LEU A 464 2.50 20.06 -1.00
C LEU A 464 3.13 19.56 -2.30
N VAL A 465 3.01 18.26 -2.57
CA VAL A 465 3.40 17.66 -3.86
C VAL A 465 2.13 17.46 -4.68
N VAL A 466 2.05 18.13 -5.83
CA VAL A 466 0.85 18.18 -6.68
C VAL A 466 1.10 17.44 -7.98
N TYR A 467 0.16 16.58 -8.36
CA TYR A 467 0.16 15.79 -9.59
C TYR A 467 -1.05 16.16 -10.44
N LEU A 468 -0.80 16.56 -11.69
CA LEU A 468 -1.80 16.79 -12.71
C LEU A 468 -1.50 15.89 -13.91
N ASP A 469 -2.45 15.05 -14.30
CA ASP A 469 -2.31 14.11 -15.41
C ASP A 469 -3.50 14.24 -16.38
N TYR A 470 -3.22 14.29 -17.68
CA TYR A 470 -4.17 14.54 -18.76
C TYR A 470 -4.06 13.48 -19.86
N HIS A 471 -5.21 13.04 -20.38
CA HIS A 471 -5.33 12.11 -21.52
C HIS A 471 -6.13 12.71 -22.68
N LYS A 472 -6.00 14.03 -22.87
CA LYS A 472 -6.63 14.79 -23.96
C LYS A 472 -5.91 16.12 -24.15
N SER A 473 -6.14 16.75 -25.31
CA SER A 473 -5.68 18.12 -25.57
C SER A 473 -6.54 19.09 -24.77
N VAL A 474 -5.90 20.11 -24.23
CA VAL A 474 -6.53 21.10 -23.34
C VAL A 474 -5.91 22.46 -23.61
N ASP A 475 -6.70 23.39 -24.15
CA ASP A 475 -6.22 24.75 -24.42
C ASP A 475 -5.93 25.53 -23.12
N LYS A 476 -6.76 25.30 -22.10
CA LYS A 476 -6.61 25.89 -20.78
C LYS A 476 -7.37 25.06 -19.73
N ASP A 477 -6.69 24.76 -18.64
CA ASP A 477 -7.29 24.22 -17.42
C ASP A 477 -6.77 24.98 -16.21
N THR A 478 -7.58 25.10 -15.16
CA THR A 478 -7.21 25.81 -13.93
C THR A 478 -7.51 24.93 -12.74
N VAL A 479 -6.46 24.50 -12.06
CA VAL A 479 -6.53 23.64 -10.89
C VAL A 479 -6.32 24.47 -9.63
N VAL A 480 -7.37 24.60 -8.84
CA VAL A 480 -7.33 25.30 -7.57
C VAL A 480 -6.58 24.45 -6.55
N LEU A 481 -5.70 25.07 -5.77
CA LEU A 481 -4.97 24.41 -4.68
C LEU A 481 -5.53 24.84 -3.33
N PRO A 482 -5.17 24.13 -2.23
CA PRO A 482 -5.54 24.54 -0.89
C PRO A 482 -5.16 26.01 -0.60
N PRO A 483 -6.01 26.79 0.10
CA PRO A 483 -5.79 28.23 0.31
C PRO A 483 -4.43 28.60 0.92
N GLU A 484 -3.85 27.71 1.74
CA GLU A 484 -2.54 27.88 2.37
C GLU A 484 -1.36 27.89 1.39
N CYS A 485 -1.57 27.41 0.15
CA CYS A 485 -0.58 27.47 -0.92
C CYS A 485 -0.60 28.80 -1.66
N ARG A 486 -1.62 29.65 -1.47
CA ARG A 486 -1.74 30.93 -2.20
C ARG A 486 -0.55 31.85 -1.93
N GLY A 487 0.00 32.43 -2.99
CA GLY A 487 1.21 33.26 -2.97
C GLY A 487 2.50 32.49 -2.70
N LYS A 488 2.45 31.16 -2.52
CA LYS A 488 3.64 30.33 -2.29
C LYS A 488 4.28 29.97 -3.61
N ARG A 489 5.61 29.81 -3.59
CA ARG A 489 6.40 29.51 -4.78
C ARG A 489 6.02 28.16 -5.37
N ILE A 490 5.98 28.08 -6.70
CA ILE A 490 5.86 26.83 -7.46
C ILE A 490 7.27 26.38 -7.85
N THR A 491 7.58 25.11 -7.59
CA THR A 491 8.81 24.45 -8.04
C THR A 491 8.43 23.22 -8.84
N VAL A 492 8.58 23.29 -10.17
CA VAL A 492 8.35 22.14 -11.05
C VAL A 492 9.36 21.05 -10.71
N VAL A 493 8.85 19.85 -10.45
CA VAL A 493 9.66 18.64 -10.21
C VAL A 493 9.89 17.95 -11.55
N GLU A 494 8.80 17.72 -12.30
CA GLU A 494 8.87 17.14 -13.63
C GLU A 494 7.61 17.50 -14.44
N LYS A 495 7.73 17.46 -15.76
CA LYS A 495 6.60 17.63 -16.68
C LYS A 495 6.89 16.99 -18.03
N THR A 496 5.85 16.63 -18.77
CA THR A 496 6.01 16.27 -20.18
C THR A 496 6.33 17.50 -21.04
N PRO A 497 6.94 17.30 -22.22
CA PRO A 497 7.09 18.37 -23.20
C PRO A 497 5.74 18.94 -23.70
N SER A 498 4.70 18.10 -23.75
CA SER A 498 3.35 18.45 -24.19
C SER A 498 2.57 19.35 -23.23
N LEU A 499 2.98 19.45 -21.96
CA LEU A 499 2.32 20.27 -20.96
C LEU A 499 3.04 21.60 -20.74
N THR A 500 2.29 22.70 -20.82
CA THR A 500 2.74 24.06 -20.52
C THR A 500 2.09 24.54 -19.22
N LEU A 501 2.91 24.99 -18.28
CA LEU A 501 2.47 25.70 -17.08
C LEU A 501 2.45 27.20 -17.39
N HIS A 502 1.26 27.80 -17.42
CA HIS A 502 1.07 29.23 -17.72
C HIS A 502 1.17 30.12 -16.49
N THR A 503 0.89 29.56 -15.32
CA THR A 503 1.11 30.25 -14.06
C THR A 503 2.60 30.48 -13.84
N ASP A 504 2.96 31.70 -13.46
CA ASP A 504 4.34 32.09 -13.18
C ASP A 504 4.82 31.53 -11.81
N LYS A 505 5.66 32.26 -11.09
CA LYS A 505 6.44 31.73 -9.95
C LYS A 505 5.63 31.34 -8.71
N THR A 506 4.40 31.81 -8.55
CA THR A 506 3.62 31.64 -7.31
C THR A 506 2.19 31.22 -7.58
N VAL A 507 1.61 30.43 -6.67
CA VAL A 507 0.22 29.95 -6.74
C VAL A 507 -0.76 31.13 -6.63
N PRO A 508 -1.57 31.42 -7.67
CA PRO A 508 -2.62 32.44 -7.63
C PRO A 508 -3.79 32.04 -6.73
N ALA A 509 -4.61 33.01 -6.35
CA ALA A 509 -5.84 32.75 -5.58
C ALA A 509 -6.82 31.81 -6.32
N ASP A 510 -6.88 31.96 -7.65
CA ASP A 510 -7.76 31.22 -8.55
C ASP A 510 -7.20 29.87 -9.01
N GLY A 511 -5.97 29.53 -8.60
CA GLY A 511 -5.32 28.25 -8.93
C GLY A 511 -4.26 28.33 -10.02
N VAL A 512 -3.67 27.17 -10.30
CA VAL A 512 -2.60 26.98 -11.27
C VAL A 512 -3.18 26.66 -12.64
N THR A 513 -2.75 27.41 -13.67
CA THR A 513 -3.22 27.28 -15.04
C THR A 513 -2.24 26.52 -15.91
N VAL A 514 -2.73 25.54 -16.65
CA VAL A 514 -1.96 24.72 -17.59
C VAL A 514 -2.65 24.56 -18.94
N SER A 515 -1.90 24.14 -19.95
CA SER A 515 -2.43 23.63 -21.22
C SER A 515 -1.68 22.37 -21.63
N VAL A 516 -2.33 21.50 -22.41
CA VAL A 516 -1.77 20.26 -22.92
C VAL A 516 -1.98 20.18 -24.42
N THR A 517 -0.91 19.93 -25.17
CA THR A 517 -0.97 19.63 -26.60
C THR A 517 -0.93 18.11 -26.83
N GLY A 518 -1.74 17.63 -27.78
CA GLY A 518 -1.84 16.19 -28.05
C GLY A 518 -2.74 15.46 -27.06
N ASP A 519 -2.59 14.14 -26.94
CA ASP A 519 -3.47 13.27 -26.19
C ASP A 519 -2.94 12.86 -24.80
N TYR A 520 -1.77 13.36 -24.40
CA TYR A 520 -1.15 13.00 -23.13
C TYR A 520 -0.24 14.10 -22.59
N GLY A 521 -0.34 14.38 -21.29
CA GLY A 521 0.61 15.23 -20.58
C GLY A 521 0.48 15.17 -19.07
N TYR A 522 1.59 15.42 -18.37
CA TYR A 522 1.57 15.52 -16.91
C TYR A 522 2.47 16.62 -16.39
N LEU A 523 2.15 17.08 -15.18
CA LEU A 523 2.92 18.03 -14.39
C LEU A 523 2.98 17.54 -12.95
N VAL A 524 4.19 17.52 -12.40
CA VAL A 524 4.42 17.39 -10.97
C VAL A 524 5.17 18.61 -10.48
N PHE A 525 4.67 19.25 -9.44
CA PHE A 525 5.33 20.38 -8.80
C PHE A 525 5.16 20.34 -7.30
N THR A 526 6.04 21.07 -6.61
CA THR A 526 5.90 21.33 -5.19
C THR A 526 5.61 22.79 -4.93
N THR A 527 4.94 23.03 -3.81
CA THR A 527 4.78 24.36 -3.26
C THR A 527 4.84 24.30 -1.73
N PRO A 528 5.48 25.27 -1.05
CA PRO A 528 5.44 25.31 0.41
C PRO A 528 3.99 25.37 0.90
N CYS A 529 3.67 24.58 1.90
CA CYS A 529 2.42 24.69 2.65
C CYS A 529 2.80 24.81 4.12
N ALA A 530 2.15 25.72 4.86
CA ALA A 530 2.45 25.83 6.29
C ALA A 530 2.24 24.47 6.96
N GLY A 531 3.30 23.87 7.49
CA GLY A 531 3.18 22.77 8.44
C GLY A 531 2.47 23.34 9.66
N LYS A 532 1.36 22.73 10.06
CA LYS A 532 0.73 23.03 11.34
C LYS A 532 1.11 21.97 12.34
#